data_AF-A0A0M4DBI2-F1
#
_entry.id   AF-A0A0M4DBI2-F1
#
_cell.length_a   1.000
_cell.length_b   1.000
_cell.length_c   1.000
_cell.angle_alpha   90.00
_cell.angle_beta   90.00
_cell.angle_gamma   90.00
#
_symmetry.space_group_name_H-M   'P 1'
#
loop_
_entity.id
_entity.type
_entity.pdbx_description
1 polymer ?
#
loop_
_entity_poly.entity_id
_entity_poly.type
_entity_poly.pdbx_seq_one_letter_code
_entity_poly.pdbx_strand_id
1 'polypeptide(L)'
;MPVTDTTPYDADRARFSRSALARLVLCDHAVDVSKSAEGLVPTGHDPDTGPGGRVSQAAQLVELAERALASAVIYERERGSSWGEIAQYLGMEAGEAEDRFAADLDHWNTAFEVPYRLDGTGRKRIPQLPTAAYDPVWACKHLDLWAYLRHRGTGDKHAVSSGLDTPEA
;
A
#
# COMPACT_ATOMS: atom_id res chain seq x y z
N MET A 1 -4.86 -21.31 -28.02
CA MET A 1 -5.57 -20.70 -26.87
C MET A 1 -5.48 -19.20 -27.08
N PRO A 2 -6.59 -18.46 -27.25
CA PRO A 2 -6.52 -17.01 -27.29
C PRO A 2 -5.98 -16.55 -25.94
N VAL A 3 -4.92 -15.73 -25.96
CA VAL A 3 -4.45 -15.05 -24.75
C VAL A 3 -5.58 -14.10 -24.38
N THR A 4 -6.32 -14.39 -23.33
CA THR A 4 -7.29 -13.42 -22.81
C THR A 4 -6.49 -12.23 -22.31
N ASP A 5 -6.79 -11.03 -22.82
CA ASP A 5 -6.13 -9.79 -22.40
C ASP A 5 -6.40 -9.41 -20.94
N THR A 6 -7.27 -10.17 -20.26
CA THR A 6 -7.65 -10.01 -18.87
C THR A 6 -7.24 -11.23 -18.03
N THR A 7 -6.79 -10.95 -16.81
CA THR A 7 -6.46 -11.93 -15.77
C THR A 7 -7.61 -12.05 -14.76
N PRO A 8 -7.70 -13.16 -13.99
CA PRO A 8 -8.68 -13.28 -12.91
C PRO A 8 -8.60 -12.13 -11.88
N TYR A 9 -7.40 -11.58 -11.67
CA TYR A 9 -7.15 -10.43 -10.80
C TYR A 9 -7.84 -9.15 -11.30
N ASP A 10 -8.03 -8.99 -12.60
CA ASP A 10 -8.72 -7.83 -13.16
C ASP A 10 -10.22 -7.83 -12.83
N ALA A 11 -10.85 -9.01 -12.87
CA ALA A 11 -12.24 -9.19 -12.48
C ALA A 11 -12.43 -8.98 -10.98
N ASP A 12 -11.52 -9.50 -10.15
CA ASP A 12 -11.57 -9.29 -8.70
C ASP A 12 -11.34 -7.82 -8.34
N ARG A 13 -10.40 -7.14 -9.00
CA ARG A 13 -10.12 -5.71 -8.79
C ARG A 13 -11.29 -4.82 -9.16
N ALA A 14 -12.00 -5.14 -10.25
CA ALA A 14 -13.18 -4.39 -10.69
C ALA A 14 -14.34 -4.37 -9.68
N ARG A 15 -14.30 -5.21 -8.64
CA ARG A 15 -15.30 -5.26 -7.56
C ARG A 15 -15.07 -4.23 -6.46
N PHE A 16 -13.96 -3.50 -6.50
CA PHE A 16 -13.57 -2.51 -5.49
C PHE A 16 -13.47 -1.13 -6.13
N SER A 17 -13.87 -0.10 -5.39
CA SER A 17 -13.61 1.28 -5.80
C SER A 17 -12.10 1.56 -5.77
N ARG A 18 -11.65 2.60 -6.49
CA ARG A 18 -10.24 3.01 -6.46
C ARG A 18 -9.79 3.46 -5.06
N SER A 19 -10.66 4.15 -4.32
CA SER A 19 -10.40 4.53 -2.92
C SER A 19 -10.26 3.30 -2.01
N ALA A 20 -11.06 2.25 -2.21
CA ALA A 20 -10.92 0.99 -1.47
C ALA A 20 -9.59 0.28 -1.77
N LEU A 21 -9.17 0.24 -3.04
CA LEU A 21 -7.87 -0.31 -3.43
C LEU A 21 -6.71 0.49 -2.82
N ALA A 22 -6.78 1.83 -2.85
CA ALA A 22 -5.80 2.69 -2.21
C ALA A 22 -5.76 2.47 -0.69
N ARG A 23 -6.92 2.26 -0.05
CA ARG A 23 -7.01 1.94 1.39
C ARG A 23 -6.31 0.63 1.72
N LEU A 24 -6.45 -0.40 0.88
CA LEU A 24 -5.77 -1.68 1.03
C LEU A 24 -4.25 -1.53 0.93
N VAL A 25 -3.76 -0.73 -0.03
CA VAL A 25 -2.32 -0.44 -0.15
C VAL A 25 -1.79 0.29 1.08
N LEU A 26 -2.53 1.26 1.62
CA LEU A 26 -2.17 1.91 2.87
C LEU A 26 -2.10 0.92 4.05
N CYS A 27 -3.08 0.03 4.18
CA CYS A 27 -3.05 -1.02 5.21
C CYS A 27 -1.83 -1.93 5.08
N ASP A 28 -1.52 -2.38 3.86
CA ASP A 28 -0.39 -3.27 3.57
C ASP A 28 0.95 -2.60 3.93
N HIS A 29 1.17 -1.35 3.51
CA HIS A 29 2.36 -0.59 3.88
C HIS A 29 2.45 -0.35 5.40
N ALA A 30 1.32 -0.08 6.08
CA ALA A 30 1.30 0.09 7.54
C ALA A 30 1.69 -1.20 8.27
N VAL A 31 1.30 -2.36 7.75
CA VAL A 31 1.72 -3.67 8.29
C VAL A 31 3.23 -3.85 8.16
N ASP A 32 3.83 -3.46 7.04
CA ASP A 32 5.28 -3.55 6.87
C ASP A 32 6.04 -2.61 7.82
N VAL A 33 5.56 -1.38 8.02
CA VAL A 33 6.08 -0.45 9.04
C VAL A 33 6.00 -1.08 10.42
N SER A 34 4.85 -1.65 10.79
CA SER A 34 4.63 -2.30 12.08
C SER A 34 5.60 -3.47 12.32
N LYS A 35 5.73 -4.37 11.34
CA LYS A 35 6.66 -5.50 11.40
C LYS A 35 8.12 -5.05 11.47
N SER A 36 8.50 -4.02 10.72
CA SER A 36 9.85 -3.46 10.73
C SER A 36 10.19 -2.83 12.08
N ALA A 37 9.28 -2.03 12.64
CA ALA A 37 9.43 -1.44 13.96
C ALA A 37 9.50 -2.51 15.05
N GLU A 38 8.65 -3.55 14.99
CA GLU A 38 8.70 -4.69 15.90
C GLU A 38 10.03 -5.44 15.82
N GLY A 39 10.61 -5.61 14.63
CA GLY A 39 11.90 -6.27 14.42
C GLY A 39 13.11 -5.55 15.06
N LEU A 40 12.98 -4.25 15.32
CA LEU A 40 14.01 -3.44 15.99
C LEU A 40 14.00 -3.60 17.52
N VAL A 41 12.91 -4.10 18.11
CA VAL A 41 12.76 -4.19 19.58
C VAL A 41 13.60 -5.30 20.21
N PRO A 42 13.67 -6.54 19.66
CA PRO A 42 14.41 -7.62 20.28
C PRO A 42 15.93 -7.38 20.21
N THR A 43 16.57 -7.35 21.39
CA THR A 43 18.03 -7.25 21.54
C THR A 43 18.75 -8.60 21.46
N GLY A 44 18.02 -9.71 21.51
CA GLY A 44 18.60 -11.06 21.54
C GLY A 44 19.44 -11.43 20.31
N HIS A 45 19.25 -10.74 19.18
CA HIS A 45 19.99 -10.95 17.94
C HIS A 45 21.07 -9.88 17.68
N ASP A 46 21.34 -9.01 18.65
CA ASP A 46 22.40 -8.00 18.53
C ASP A 46 23.79 -8.61 18.25
N PRO A 47 24.20 -9.73 18.88
CA PRO A 47 25.50 -10.35 18.60
C PRO A 47 25.65 -10.87 17.16
N ASP A 48 24.54 -11.25 16.53
CA ASP A 48 24.50 -11.73 15.14
C ASP A 48 24.41 -10.57 14.14
N THR A 49 24.14 -9.37 14.63
CA THR A 49 24.01 -8.16 13.82
C THR A 49 25.38 -7.47 13.73
N GLY A 50 26.01 -7.52 12.55
CA GLY A 50 27.28 -6.84 12.31
C GLY A 50 27.22 -5.32 12.58
N PRO A 51 28.37 -4.65 12.75
CA PRO A 51 28.42 -3.20 12.97
C PRO A 51 27.60 -2.42 11.93
N GLY A 52 26.73 -1.52 12.39
CA GLY A 52 25.84 -0.72 11.53
C GLY A 52 24.52 -1.40 11.13
N GLY A 53 24.31 -2.68 11.44
CA GLY A 53 23.08 -3.40 11.05
C GLY A 53 21.80 -2.79 11.63
N ARG A 54 21.83 -2.29 12.87
CA ARG A 54 20.68 -1.60 13.49
C ARG A 54 20.37 -0.24 12.85
N VAL A 55 21.40 0.49 12.41
CA VAL A 55 21.22 1.73 11.64
C VAL A 55 20.60 1.43 10.28
N SER A 56 21.06 0.37 9.60
CA SER A 56 20.46 -0.06 8.33
C SER A 56 18.99 -0.46 8.48
N GLN A 57 18.63 -1.18 9.55
CA GLN A 57 17.23 -1.53 9.85
C GLN A 57 16.38 -0.29 10.16
N ALA A 58 16.92 0.66 10.92
CA ALA A 58 16.22 1.92 11.21
C ALA A 58 16.03 2.78 9.95
N ALA A 59 17.00 2.83 9.04
CA ALA A 59 16.86 3.50 7.75
C ALA A 59 15.74 2.85 6.90
N GLN A 60 15.69 1.52 6.86
CA GLN A 60 14.61 0.79 6.17
C GLN A 60 13.23 1.09 6.77
N LEU A 61 13.14 1.24 8.10
CA LEU A 61 11.89 1.64 8.76
C LEU A 61 11.43 3.04 8.29
N VAL A 62 12.36 3.99 8.13
CA VAL A 62 12.04 5.33 7.61
C VAL A 62 11.52 5.25 6.17
N GLU A 63 12.21 4.51 5.29
CA GLU A 63 11.76 4.31 3.90
C GLU A 63 10.36 3.68 3.84
N LEU A 64 10.09 2.71 4.72
CA LEU A 64 8.77 2.08 4.84
C LEU A 64 7.69 3.08 5.29
N ALA A 65 8.01 3.93 6.27
CA ALA A 65 7.10 4.95 6.75
C ALA A 65 6.81 6.00 5.67
N GLU A 66 7.80 6.39 4.88
CA GLU A 66 7.63 7.30 3.74
C GLU A 66 6.71 6.70 2.68
N ARG A 67 6.85 5.40 2.37
CA ARG A 67 5.92 4.69 1.46
C ARG A 67 4.50 4.60 2.01
N ALA A 68 4.34 4.44 3.32
CA ALA A 68 3.03 4.46 3.96
C ALA A 68 2.40 5.86 3.91
N LEU A 69 3.21 6.91 4.05
CA LEU A 69 2.75 8.29 3.90
C LEU A 69 2.28 8.58 2.47
N ALA A 70 3.07 8.18 1.46
CA ALA A 70 2.67 8.33 0.06
C ALA A 70 1.36 7.60 -0.26
N SER A 71 1.17 6.37 0.23
CA SER A 71 -0.09 5.64 0.03
C SER A 71 -1.27 6.27 0.80
N ALA A 72 -1.03 6.90 1.95
CA ALA A 72 -2.05 7.69 2.63
C ALA A 72 -2.49 8.91 1.82
N VAL A 73 -1.54 9.64 1.24
CA VAL A 73 -1.83 10.78 0.35
C VAL A 73 -2.65 10.32 -0.86
N ILE A 74 -2.27 9.22 -1.52
CA ILE A 74 -3.04 8.65 -2.65
C ILE A 74 -4.47 8.30 -2.21
N TYR A 75 -4.63 7.67 -1.04
CA TYR A 75 -5.94 7.34 -0.51
C TYR A 75 -6.81 8.59 -0.26
N GLU A 76 -6.27 9.65 0.33
CA GLU A 76 -7.01 10.91 0.52
C GLU A 76 -7.37 11.56 -0.82
N ARG A 77 -6.47 11.54 -1.81
CA ARG A 77 -6.74 12.04 -3.16
C ARG A 77 -7.86 11.26 -3.85
N GLU A 78 -7.90 9.94 -3.72
CA GLU A 78 -8.99 9.09 -4.22
C GLU A 78 -10.33 9.34 -3.50
N ARG A 79 -10.30 9.83 -2.25
CA ARG A 79 -11.50 10.29 -1.53
C ARG A 79 -11.91 11.73 -1.84
N GLY A 80 -11.16 12.41 -2.71
CA GLY A 80 -11.48 13.76 -3.17
C GLY A 80 -10.86 14.89 -2.35
N SER A 81 -9.99 14.60 -1.39
CA SER A 81 -9.28 15.66 -0.65
C SER A 81 -8.38 16.46 -1.57
N SER A 82 -8.39 17.78 -1.43
CA SER A 82 -7.51 18.72 -2.13
C SER A 82 -6.08 18.69 -1.60
N TRP A 83 -5.11 19.18 -2.39
CA TRP A 83 -3.73 19.35 -1.93
C TRP A 83 -3.62 20.30 -0.72
N GLY A 84 -4.48 21.32 -0.65
CA GLY A 84 -4.52 22.24 0.49
C GLY A 84 -4.94 21.55 1.80
N GLU A 85 -5.96 20.69 1.76
CA GLU A 85 -6.39 19.91 2.93
C GLU A 85 -5.30 18.93 3.37
N ILE A 86 -4.66 18.23 2.42
CA ILE A 86 -3.58 17.30 2.72
C ILE A 86 -2.38 18.04 3.33
N ALA A 87 -1.95 19.14 2.70
CA ALA A 87 -0.80 19.93 3.15
C ALA A 87 -0.99 20.51 4.55
N GLN A 88 -2.22 20.91 4.91
CA GLN A 88 -2.57 21.35 6.27
C GLN A 88 -2.26 20.26 7.31
N TYR A 89 -2.60 19.00 7.06
CA TYR A 89 -2.29 17.90 7.99
C TYR A 89 -0.81 17.55 8.04
N LEU A 90 -0.06 17.83 6.95
CA LEU A 90 1.38 17.59 6.88
C LEU A 90 2.22 18.77 7.37
N GLY A 91 1.59 19.91 7.69
CA GLY A 91 2.29 21.11 8.14
C GLY A 91 3.19 21.74 7.07
N MET A 92 2.78 21.65 5.79
CA MET A 92 3.50 22.20 4.64
C MET A 92 2.57 23.00 3.74
N GLU A 93 3.13 23.66 2.72
CA GLU A 93 2.36 24.40 1.73
C GLU A 93 1.73 23.47 0.67
N ALA A 94 0.60 23.88 0.10
CA ALA A 94 -0.13 23.06 -0.88
C ALA A 94 0.72 22.70 -2.11
N GLY A 95 1.48 23.66 -2.63
CA GLY A 95 2.39 23.43 -3.76
C GLY A 95 3.54 22.48 -3.41
N GLU A 96 4.05 22.53 -2.17
CA GLU A 96 5.09 21.61 -1.70
C GLU A 96 4.56 20.18 -1.60
N ALA A 97 3.33 20.01 -1.10
CA ALA A 97 2.68 18.70 -1.05
C ALA A 97 2.44 18.13 -2.45
N GLU A 98 1.97 18.96 -3.39
CA GLU A 98 1.78 18.56 -4.78
C GLU A 98 3.12 18.17 -5.44
N ASP A 99 4.15 19.01 -5.35
CA ASP A 99 5.47 18.73 -5.91
C ASP A 99 6.06 17.42 -5.37
N ARG A 100 5.82 17.12 -4.08
CA ARG A 100 6.33 15.93 -3.42
C ARG A 100 5.62 14.65 -3.84
N PHE A 101 4.30 14.68 -4.03
CA PHE A 101 3.49 13.45 -4.17
C PHE A 101 2.79 13.29 -5.52
N ALA A 102 2.82 14.29 -6.41
CA ALA A 102 2.17 14.22 -7.72
C ALA A 102 2.68 13.04 -8.55
N ALA A 103 3.99 12.77 -8.52
CA ALA A 103 4.57 11.64 -9.27
C ALA A 103 4.03 10.27 -8.80
N ASP A 104 3.83 10.08 -7.49
CA ASP A 104 3.25 8.85 -6.93
C ASP A 104 1.78 8.71 -7.33
N LEU A 105 1.03 9.81 -7.30
CA LEU A 105 -0.37 9.84 -7.74
C LEU A 105 -0.51 9.56 -9.24
N ASP A 106 0.36 10.13 -10.07
CA ASP A 106 0.39 9.90 -11.51
C ASP A 106 0.74 8.45 -11.84
N HIS A 107 1.70 7.87 -11.12
CA HIS A 107 2.05 6.45 -11.28
C HIS A 107 0.85 5.56 -10.91
N TRP A 108 0.17 5.86 -9.81
CA TRP A 108 -1.05 5.17 -9.40
C TRP A 108 -2.16 5.26 -10.47
N ASN A 109 -2.43 6.46 -11.00
CA ASN A 109 -3.41 6.66 -12.07
C ASN A 109 -3.05 5.85 -13.32
N THR A 110 -1.79 5.96 -13.76
CA THR A 110 -1.28 5.29 -14.96
C THR A 110 -1.35 3.77 -14.83
N ALA A 111 -1.18 3.22 -13.62
CA ALA A 111 -1.23 1.79 -13.39
C ALA A 111 -2.63 1.17 -13.60
N PHE A 112 -3.71 1.96 -13.65
CA PHE A 112 -5.03 1.46 -14.07
C PHE A 112 -5.20 1.46 -15.60
N GLU A 113 -4.54 2.38 -16.30
CA GLU A 113 -4.59 2.50 -17.77
C GLU A 113 -3.63 1.51 -18.45
N VAL A 114 -2.45 1.32 -17.86
CA VAL A 114 -1.40 0.41 -18.31
C VAL A 114 -1.04 -0.54 -17.17
N PRO A 115 -1.85 -1.59 -16.90
CA PRO A 115 -1.69 -2.43 -15.70
C PRO A 115 -0.40 -3.25 -15.64
N TYR A 116 0.21 -3.50 -16.80
CA TYR A 116 1.40 -4.32 -16.92
C TYR A 116 2.47 -3.60 -17.73
N ARG A 117 3.71 -3.66 -17.22
CA ARG A 117 4.91 -3.37 -18.02
C ARG A 117 5.65 -4.67 -18.29
N LEU A 118 6.43 -4.71 -19.37
CA LEU A 118 7.35 -5.82 -19.58
C LEU A 118 8.63 -5.59 -18.77
N ASP A 119 9.23 -6.67 -18.29
CA ASP A 119 10.57 -6.66 -17.72
C ASP A 119 11.63 -6.28 -18.76
N GLY A 120 12.88 -6.04 -18.33
CA GLY A 120 13.97 -5.67 -19.24
C GLY A 120 14.29 -6.70 -20.33
N THR A 121 13.75 -7.93 -20.23
CA THR A 121 13.87 -8.98 -21.25
C THR A 121 12.69 -9.06 -22.20
N GLY A 122 11.60 -8.32 -21.95
CA GLY A 122 10.38 -8.35 -22.74
C GLY A 122 9.52 -9.61 -22.53
N ARG A 123 9.87 -10.49 -21.60
CA ARG A 123 9.27 -11.83 -21.46
C ARG A 123 8.29 -11.93 -20.31
N LYS A 124 8.48 -11.13 -19.26
CA LYS A 124 7.67 -11.18 -18.05
C LYS A 124 6.83 -9.91 -17.92
N ARG A 125 5.52 -10.08 -17.76
CA ARG A 125 4.63 -8.99 -17.34
C ARG A 125 4.82 -8.72 -15.85
N ILE A 126 5.12 -7.47 -15.52
CA ILE A 126 5.24 -6.97 -14.16
C ILE A 126 4.03 -6.07 -13.90
N PRO A 127 3.16 -6.42 -12.93
CA PRO A 127 2.08 -5.53 -12.50
C PRO A 127 2.64 -4.17 -12.08
N GLN A 128 1.99 -3.09 -12.51
CA GLN A 128 2.35 -1.73 -12.08
C GLN A 128 1.66 -1.34 -10.78
N LEU A 129 0.46 -1.87 -10.52
CA LEU A 129 -0.22 -1.66 -9.25
C LEU A 129 0.55 -2.34 -8.10
N PRO A 130 0.57 -1.73 -6.90
CA PRO A 130 1.02 -2.40 -5.69
C PRO A 130 0.25 -3.71 -5.47
N THR A 131 0.90 -4.72 -4.89
CA THR A 131 0.34 -6.08 -4.72
C THR A 131 -1.06 -6.06 -4.09
N ALA A 132 -1.27 -5.24 -3.07
CA ALA A 132 -2.56 -5.17 -2.37
C ALA A 132 -3.70 -4.59 -3.24
N ALA A 133 -3.39 -3.73 -4.21
CA ALA A 133 -4.38 -3.24 -5.19
C ALA A 133 -4.50 -4.17 -6.41
N TYR A 134 -3.42 -4.88 -6.74
CA TYR A 134 -3.41 -5.85 -7.83
C TYR A 134 -4.22 -7.11 -7.50
N ASP A 135 -4.04 -7.66 -6.30
CA ASP A 135 -4.77 -8.82 -5.77
C ASP A 135 -5.50 -8.46 -4.46
N PRO A 136 -6.62 -7.72 -4.56
CA PRO A 136 -7.33 -7.21 -3.37
C PRO A 136 -8.00 -8.32 -2.55
N VAL A 137 -8.36 -9.45 -3.16
CA VAL A 137 -8.96 -10.59 -2.45
C VAL A 137 -7.94 -11.24 -1.53
N TRP A 138 -6.69 -11.42 -1.99
CA TRP A 138 -5.60 -11.86 -1.14
C TRP A 138 -5.31 -10.84 -0.04
N ALA A 139 -5.23 -9.54 -0.39
CA ALA A 139 -4.92 -8.47 0.55
C ALA A 139 -5.93 -8.41 1.71
N CYS A 140 -7.24 -8.45 1.41
CA CYS A 140 -8.29 -8.51 2.43
C CYS A 140 -8.06 -9.65 3.42
N LYS A 141 -7.83 -10.88 2.93
CA LYS A 141 -7.60 -12.06 3.79
C LYS A 141 -6.35 -11.90 4.64
N HIS A 142 -5.26 -11.40 4.05
CA HIS A 142 -4.00 -11.19 4.75
C HIS A 142 -4.13 -10.17 5.88
N LEU A 143 -4.75 -9.02 5.57
CA LEU A 143 -4.89 -7.89 6.48
C LEU A 143 -5.92 -8.17 7.58
N ASP A 144 -7.03 -8.83 7.27
CA ASP A 144 -8.00 -9.30 8.26
C ASP A 144 -7.35 -10.25 9.27
N LEU A 145 -6.56 -11.22 8.78
CA LEU A 145 -5.83 -12.14 9.64
C LEU A 145 -4.81 -11.40 10.52
N TRP A 146 -4.06 -10.46 9.94
CA TRP A 146 -3.10 -9.66 10.69
C TRP A 146 -3.79 -8.87 11.80
N ALA A 147 -4.88 -8.16 11.48
CA ALA A 147 -5.64 -7.38 12.43
C ALA A 147 -6.23 -8.27 13.54
N TYR A 148 -6.79 -9.42 13.20
CA TYR A 148 -7.34 -10.39 14.15
C TYR A 148 -6.27 -10.93 15.12
N LEU A 149 -5.08 -11.28 14.64
CA LEU A 149 -4.01 -11.81 15.48
C LEU A 149 -3.39 -10.75 16.40
N ARG A 150 -3.30 -9.49 15.93
CA ARG A 150 -2.63 -8.39 16.64
C ARG A 150 -3.55 -7.61 17.57
N HIS A 151 -4.82 -7.42 17.20
CA HIS A 151 -5.81 -6.78 18.05
C HIS A 151 -6.56 -7.83 18.88
N ARG A 152 -5.94 -8.25 20.00
CA ARG A 152 -6.63 -9.00 21.05
C ARG A 152 -7.70 -8.09 21.69
N GLY A 153 -8.91 -8.03 21.14
CA GLY A 153 -10.02 -7.30 21.74
C GLY A 153 -11.30 -7.09 20.92
N THR A 154 -11.26 -7.12 19.59
CA THR A 154 -12.46 -6.84 18.76
C THR A 154 -13.27 -8.09 18.43
N GLY A 155 -12.63 -9.26 18.37
CA GLY A 155 -13.28 -10.51 17.94
C GLY A 155 -13.71 -10.52 16.47
N ASP A 156 -13.47 -9.42 15.75
CA ASP A 156 -13.87 -9.24 14.37
C ASP A 156 -12.83 -9.86 13.42
N LYS A 157 -13.28 -10.82 12.62
CA LYS A 157 -12.47 -11.54 11.62
C LYS A 157 -12.41 -10.81 10.27
N HIS A 158 -13.12 -9.70 10.12
CA HIS A 158 -13.24 -8.90 8.90
C HIS A 158 -12.96 -7.42 9.15
N ALA A 159 -12.11 -7.12 10.15
CA ALA A 159 -11.83 -5.78 10.62
C ALA A 159 -11.28 -4.82 9.55
N VAL A 160 -10.74 -5.35 8.44
CA VAL A 160 -10.26 -4.55 7.30
C VAL A 160 -11.23 -4.65 6.14
N SER A 161 -11.65 -5.86 5.77
CA SER A 161 -12.48 -6.07 4.57
C SER A 161 -13.91 -5.54 4.68
N SER A 162 -14.48 -5.45 5.89
CA SER A 162 -15.86 -4.98 6.10
C SER A 162 -16.06 -3.48 5.90
N GLY A 163 -14.99 -2.69 5.96
CA GLY A 163 -15.04 -1.22 5.84
C GLY A 163 -14.68 -0.68 4.45
N LEU A 164 -14.62 -1.52 3.42
CA LEU A 164 -14.25 -1.12 2.06
C LEU A 164 -15.46 -0.86 1.18
N ASP A 165 -15.42 0.24 0.43
CA ASP A 165 -16.48 0.60 -0.53
C ASP A 165 -16.42 -0.24 -1.81
N THR A 166 -17.59 -0.62 -2.32
CA THR A 166 -17.75 -1.22 -3.66
C THR A 166 -18.03 -0.13 -4.69
N PRO A 167 -17.68 -0.29 -5.99
CA PRO A 167 -18.04 0.67 -7.03
C PRO A 167 -19.56 0.86 -7.08
N GLU A 168 -20.03 2.11 -7.15
CA GLU A 168 -21.44 2.40 -7.45
C GLU A 168 -21.80 1.82 -8.82
N ALA A 169 -23.00 1.22 -8.92
CA ALA A 169 -23.50 0.53 -10.11
C ALA A 169 -23.90 1.49 -11.25
#